data_AF-A0A924J5G6-F1
#
_entry.id   AF-A0A924J5G6-F1
#
_cell.length_a   1.000
_cell.length_b   1.000
_cell.length_c   1.000
_cell.angle_alpha   90.00
_cell.angle_beta   90.00
_cell.angle_gamma   90.00
#
_symmetry.space_group_name_H-M   'P 1'
#
loop_
_entity.id
_entity.type
_entity.pdbx_description
1 polymer ?
#
loop_
_entity_poly.entity_id
_entity_poly.type
_entity_poly.pdbx_seq_one_letter_code
_entity_poly.pdbx_strand_id
1 'polypeptide(L)' 'MTVITQERAERIARAQACPRCSEYTYKRLKLRAAEPTDHVAGAAWIAELICGVCSAHLQLALEGDGDVLFFN' A
#
# COMPACT_ATOMS: atom_id res chain seq x y z
N MET A 1 11.94 -6.27 16.19
CA MET A 1 11.45 -5.11 15.43
C MET A 1 9.93 -5.09 15.56
N THR A 2 9.37 -3.94 15.93
CA THR A 2 7.92 -3.80 16.10
C THR A 2 7.32 -3.47 14.75
N VAL A 3 6.47 -4.36 14.22
CA VAL A 3 5.75 -4.11 12.97
C VAL A 3 4.81 -2.91 13.17
N ILE A 4 4.82 -1.97 12.23
CA ILE A 4 3.90 -0.83 12.25
C ILE A 4 2.45 -1.31 12.34
N THR A 5 1.62 -0.52 13.02
CA THR A 5 0.18 -0.82 13.15
C THR A 5 -0.52 -0.73 11.79
N GLN A 6 -1.64 -1.42 11.67
CA GLN A 6 -2.51 -1.33 10.50
C GLN A 6 -2.86 0.13 10.16
N GLU A 7 -3.25 0.93 11.16
CA GLU A 7 -3.58 2.35 10.97
C GLU A 7 -2.40 3.17 10.39
N ARG A 8 -1.17 2.87 10.83
CA ARG A 8 0.03 3.53 10.30
C ARG A 8 0.32 3.08 8.87
N ALA A 9 0.18 1.79 8.57
CA ALA A 9 0.33 1.25 7.23
C ALA A 9 -0.71 1.85 6.25
N GLU A 10 -1.97 2.00 6.67
CA GLU A 10 -3.01 2.65 5.86
C GLU A 10 -2.67 4.11 5.57
N ARG A 11 -2.13 4.84 6.56
CA ARG A 11 -1.70 6.23 6.37
C ARG A 11 -0.57 6.33 5.35
N ILE A 12 0.42 5.45 5.42
CA ILE A 12 1.56 5.41 4.47
C ILE A 12 1.06 5.07 3.06
N ALA A 13 0.15 4.11 2.93
CA ALA A 13 -0.45 3.75 1.66
C ALA A 13 -1.22 4.92 1.02
N ARG A 14 -2.01 5.67 1.80
CA ARG A 14 -2.73 6.87 1.32
C ARG A 14 -1.82 8.03 0.94
N ALA A 15 -0.63 8.10 1.53
CA ALA A 15 0.35 9.14 1.23
C ALA A 15 1.06 8.92 -0.12
N GLN A 16 0.73 7.85 -0.85
CA GLN A 16 1.26 7.62 -2.19
C GLN A 16 0.39 8.24 -3.26
N ALA A 17 1.01 8.90 -4.23
CA ALA A 17 0.31 9.43 -5.39
C ALA A 17 -0.09 8.29 -6.34
N CYS A 18 -1.22 8.45 -7.03
CA CYS A 18 -1.61 7.52 -8.08
C CYS A 18 -0.53 7.53 -9.19
N PRO A 19 0.05 6.38 -9.58
CA PRO A 19 1.14 6.34 -10.56
C PRO A 19 0.70 6.79 -11.96
N ARG A 20 -0.61 6.83 -12.23
CA ARG A 20 -1.17 7.22 -13.53
C ARG A 20 -1.54 8.70 -13.65
N CYS A 21 -2.14 9.28 -12.61
CA CYS A 21 -2.67 10.65 -12.67
C CYS A 21 -2.15 11.58 -11.56
N SER A 22 -1.23 11.11 -10.71
CA SER A 22 -0.61 11.86 -9.61
C SER A 22 -1.56 12.36 -8.51
N GLU A 23 -2.82 11.93 -8.54
CA GLU A 23 -3.81 12.28 -7.52
C GLU A 23 -3.69 11.39 -6.28
N TYR A 24 -4.00 11.95 -5.11
CA TYR A 24 -3.98 11.25 -3.81
C TYR A 24 -5.36 10.75 -3.36
N THR A 25 -6.36 10.88 -4.23
CA THR A 25 -7.73 10.50 -3.92
C THR A 25 -7.97 9.04 -4.31
N TYR A 26 -8.36 8.21 -3.34
CA TYR A 26 -8.66 6.80 -3.53
C TYR A 26 -10.09 6.47 -3.09
N LYS A 27 -10.90 5.91 -4.00
CA LYS A 27 -12.27 5.49 -3.71
C LYS A 27 -12.35 4.15 -2.97
N ARG A 28 -11.27 3.37 -3.01
CA ARG A 28 -11.11 2.12 -2.28
C ARG A 28 -9.67 1.98 -1.82
N LEU A 29 -9.49 1.55 -0.58
CA LEU A 29 -8.23 1.11 -0.01
C LEU A 29 -8.54 -0.16 0.78
N LYS A 30 -7.81 -1.24 0.50
CA LYS A 30 -7.79 -2.45 1.31
C LYS A 30 -6.37 -2.65 1.80
N LEU A 31 -6.23 -2.95 3.08
CA LEU A 31 -4.95 -3.29 3.68
C LEU A 31 -5.07 -4.66 4.32
N ARG A 32 -4.06 -5.50 4.14
CA ARG A 32 -3.93 -6.79 4.81
C ARG A 32 -2.48 -7.04 5.20
N ALA A 33 -2.27 -7.91 6.19
CA ALA A 33 -0.95 -8.42 6.47
C ALA A 33 -0.41 -9.20 5.25
N ALA A 34 0.89 -9.13 5.02
CA ALA A 34 1.54 -9.94 3.99
C ALA A 34 1.50 -11.42 4.38
N GLU A 35 1.27 -12.27 3.39
CA GLU A 35 1.26 -13.72 3.50
C GLU A 35 2.52 -14.29 2.85
N PRO A 36 2.97 -15.51 3.22
CA PRO A 36 4.15 -16.14 2.59
C PRO A 36 4.01 -16.37 1.07
N THR A 37 2.77 -16.34 0.57
CA THR A 37 2.43 -16.45 -0.85
C THR A 37 2.62 -15.13 -1.61
N ASP A 38 2.76 -14.00 -0.91
CA ASP A 38 3.06 -12.73 -1.55
C ASP A 38 4.51 -12.74 -2.05
N HIS A 39 4.70 -12.47 -3.35
CA HIS A 39 6.01 -12.48 -4.01
C HIS A 39 6.89 -11.26 -3.66
N VAL A 40 6.65 -10.59 -2.53
CA VAL A 40 7.40 -9.42 -2.07
C VAL A 40 8.09 -9.75 -0.75
N ALA A 41 9.36 -10.14 -0.83
CA ALA A 41 10.17 -10.44 0.36
C ALA A 41 10.32 -9.20 1.25
N GLY A 42 10.14 -9.38 2.56
CA GLY A 42 10.25 -8.30 3.55
C GLY A 42 8.97 -7.49 3.75
N ALA A 43 7.93 -7.73 2.95
CA ALA A 43 6.63 -7.09 3.17
C ALA A 43 6.01 -7.58 4.49
N ALA A 44 5.56 -6.63 5.30
CA ALA A 44 4.71 -6.85 6.45
C ALA A 44 3.23 -6.56 6.12
N TRP A 45 2.97 -5.61 5.22
CA TRP A 45 1.63 -5.22 4.81
C TRP A 45 1.52 -5.11 3.29
N ILE A 46 0.36 -5.47 2.75
CA ILE A 46 -0.03 -5.30 1.35
C ILE A 46 -1.24 -4.37 1.30
N ALA A 47 -1.14 -3.29 0.52
CA ALA A 47 -2.22 -2.35 0.29
C ALA A 47 -2.67 -2.40 -1.17
N GLU A 48 -3.97 -2.49 -1.39
CA GLU A 48 -4.62 -2.39 -2.70
C GLU A 48 -5.48 -1.14 -2.72
N LEU A 49 -5.14 -0.19 -3.59
CA LEU A 49 -5.83 1.08 -3.75
C LEU A 49 -6.45 1.17 -5.14
N ILE A 50 -7.60 1.84 -5.22
CA ILE A 50 -8.23 2.20 -6.49
C ILE A 50 -8.39 3.71 -6.51
N CYS A 51 -7.74 4.35 -7.48
CA CYS A 51 -7.80 5.79 -7.67
C CYS A 51 -9.25 6.26 -7.85
N GLY A 52 -9.65 7.31 -7.13
CA GLY A 52 -10.97 7.92 -7.24
C GLY A 52 -11.17 8.72 -8.54
N VAL A 53 -10.08 9.12 -9.20
CA VAL A 53 -10.11 9.96 -10.40
C VAL A 53 -10.02 9.13 -11.67
N CYS A 54 -8.91 8.40 -11.87
CA CYS A 54 -8.69 7.63 -13.10
C CYS A 54 -9.03 6.13 -12.97
N SER A 55 -9.47 5.68 -11.79
CA SER A 55 -9.75 4.25 -11.49
C SER A 55 -8.57 3.30 -11.68
N ALA A 56 -7.33 3.80 -11.78
CA ALA A 56 -6.14 2.94 -11.76
C ALA A 56 -6.07 2.13 -10.46
N HIS A 57 -5.67 0.87 -10.60
CA HIS A 57 -5.35 0.01 -9.47
C HIS A 57 -3.90 0.26 -9.09
N LEU A 58 -3.64 0.36 -7.80
CA LEU A 58 -2.31 0.49 -7.24
C LEU A 58 -2.13 -0.58 -6.17
N GLN A 59 -1.10 -1.39 -6.29
CA GLN A 59 -0.68 -2.31 -5.24
C GLN A 59 0.62 -1.83 -4.61
N LEU A 60 0.65 -1.83 -3.27
CA LEU A 60 1.80 -1.45 -2.47
C LEU A 60 2.18 -2.57 -1.52
N ALA A 61 3.48 -2.70 -1.29
CA ALA A 61 4.01 -3.52 -0.20
C ALA A 61 4.82 -2.65 0.75
N LEU A 62 4.61 -2.83 2.06
CA LEU A 62 5.24 -2.05 3.12
C LEU A 62 6.04 -2.98 4.04
N GLU A 63 7.25 -2.58 4.42
CA GLU A 63 8.05 -3.27 5.44
C GLU A 63 7.49 -3.05 6.85
N GLY A 64 8.06 -3.79 7.81
CA GLY A 64 7.71 -3.68 9.22
C GLY A 64 7.92 -2.28 9.82
N ASP A 65 8.80 -1.44 9.28
CA ASP A 65 9.02 -0.06 9.76
C ASP A 65 8.18 0.99 9.01
N GLY A 66 7.59 0.60 7.88
CA GLY A 66 6.79 1.47 7.03
C GLY A 66 7.47 1.96 5.75
N ASP A 67 8.67 1.48 5.45
CA ASP A 67 9.28 1.68 4.13
C ASP A 67 8.44 1.02 3.03
N VAL A 68 8.33 1.69 1.89
CA VAL A 68 7.60 1.16 0.73
C VAL A 68 8.56 0.36 -0.13
N LEU A 69 8.31 -0.94 -0.26
CA LEU A 69 9.16 -1.84 -1.05
C LEU A 69 8.82 -1.82 -2.53
N PHE A 70 7.54 -1.69 -2.86
CA PHE A 70 7.05 -2.00 -4.19
C PHE A 70 5.80 -1.20 -4.55
N PHE A 71 5.71 -0.86 -5.83
CA PHE A 71 4.60 -0.21 -6.50
C PHE A 71 4.26 -0.98 -7.78
N ASN A 72 2.97 -1.26 -8.00
CA ASN A 72 2.45 -1.79 -9.27
C ASN A 72 1.13 -1.12 -9.65
#